data_AF-A0A3D2FBF3-F1
#
_entry.id   AF-A0A3D2FBF3-F1
#
_cell.length_a   1.000
_cell.length_b   1.000
_cell.length_c   1.000
_cell.angle_alpha   90.00
_cell.angle_beta   90.00
_cell.angle_gamma   90.00
#
_symmetry.space_group_name_H-M   'P 1'
#
loop_
_entity.id
_entity.type
_entity.pdbx_description
1 polymer ?
#
loop_
_entity_poly.entity_id
_entity_poly.type
_entity_poly.pdbx_seq_one_letter_code
_entity_poly.pdbx_strand_id
1 'polypeptide(L)' 'MSTETSGKEINPFVKLLLEMGPIVLFFIAYMRMKDNVYTISGTEYDGFILVTAGFVL' A
#
# COMPACT_ATOMS: atom_id res chain seq x y z
N MET A 1 22.88 8.82 36.74
CA MET A 1 23.28 8.62 35.34
C MET A 1 22.06 8.09 34.60
N SER A 2 21.17 8.99 34.16
CA SER A 2 19.94 8.61 33.45
C SER A 2 20.21 8.76 31.97
N THR A 3 20.22 7.64 31.24
CA THR A 3 20.35 7.61 29.78
C THR A 3 19.09 8.19 29.16
N GLU A 4 19.16 9.41 28.63
CA GLU A 4 18.09 9.96 27.79
C GLU A 4 18.13 9.28 26.42
N THR A 5 17.21 8.34 26.18
CA THR A 5 16.85 7.92 24.82
C THR A 5 16.18 9.11 24.14
N SER A 6 16.92 9.82 23.27
CA SER A 6 16.40 10.85 22.38
C SER A 6 15.37 10.22 21.44
N GLY A 7 14.11 10.19 21.86
CA GLY A 7 12.99 9.79 21.03
C GLY A 7 12.76 10.87 19.98
N LYS A 8 13.09 10.58 18.73
CA LYS A 8 12.81 11.49 17.60
C LYS A 8 11.30 11.77 17.59
N GLU A 9 10.89 13.00 17.85
CA GLU A 9 9.49 13.41 17.67
C GLU A 9 9.10 13.20 16.20
N ILE A 10 8.28 12.18 15.96
CA ILE A 10 7.79 11.87 14.62
C ILE A 10 6.66 12.86 14.36
N ASN A 11 6.77 13.64 13.29
CA ASN A 11 5.71 14.56 12.89
C ASN A 11 4.39 13.78 12.76
N PRO A 12 3.31 14.20 13.45
CA PRO A 12 2.02 13.51 13.43
C PRO A 12 1.49 13.23 12.02
N PHE A 13 1.76 14.11 11.06
CA PHE A 13 1.40 13.90 9.66
C PHE A 13 2.16 12.76 9.01
N VAL A 14 3.46 12.63 9.29
CA VAL A 14 4.28 11.53 8.76
C VAL A 14 3.84 10.20 9.36
N LYS A 15 3.51 10.19 10.66
CA LYS A 15 2.94 9.02 11.32
C LYS A 15 1.61 8.60 10.68
N LEU A 16 0.70 9.55 10.47
CA LEU A 16 -0.57 9.32 9.78
C LEU A 16 -0.36 8.78 8.36
N LEU A 17 0.58 9.35 7.60
CA LEU A 17 0.88 8.92 6.24
C LEU A 17 1.49 7.52 6.19
N LEU A 18 2.28 7.13 7.19
CA LEU A 18 2.81 5.77 7.32
C LEU A 18 1.71 4.76 7.68
N GLU A 19 0.80 5.13 8.59
CA GLU A 19 -0.34 4.28 8.98
C GLU A 19 -1.34 4.11 7.83
N MET A 20 -1.61 5.18 7.08
CA MET A 20 -2.47 5.17 5.90
C MET A 20 -1.71 4.78 4.62
N GLY A 21 -0.40 4.61 4.69
CA GLY A 21 0.44 4.32 3.53
C GLY A 21 -0.02 3.09 2.76
N PRO A 22 -0.27 1.94 3.44
CA PRO A 22 -0.74 0.73 2.77
C PRO A 22 -2.08 0.94 2.05
N ILE A 23 -3.07 1.56 2.71
CA ILE A 23 -4.40 1.74 2.11
C ILE A 23 -4.34 2.72 0.92
N VAL A 24 -3.60 3.82 1.05
CA VAL A 24 -3.42 4.81 -0.03
C VAL A 24 -2.71 4.17 -1.22
N LEU A 25 -1.65 3.39 -0.97
CA LEU A 25 -0.91 2.68 -2.01
C LEU A 25 -1.79 1.66 -2.75
N PHE A 26 -2.63 0.92 -2.02
CA PHE A 26 -3.61 0.02 -2.61
C PHE A 26 -4.57 0.76 -3.56
N PHE A 27 -5.15 1.89 -3.12
CA PHE A 27 -6.06 2.66 -3.96
C PHE A 27 -5.38 3.24 -5.21
N ILE A 28 -4.15 3.73 -5.09
CA ILE A 28 -3.38 4.24 -6.24
C ILE A 28 -3.14 3.12 -7.25
N ALA A 29 -2.70 1.94 -6.78
CA ALA A 29 -2.49 0.78 -7.63
C ALA A 29 -3.81 0.32 -8.29
N TYR A 30 -4.90 0.30 -7.53
CA TYR A 30 -6.23 -0.04 -8.04
C TYR A 30 -6.69 0.94 -9.12
N MET A 31 -6.63 2.24 -8.88
CA MET A 31 -7.01 3.25 -9.89
C MET A 31 -6.20 3.14 -11.18
N ARG A 32 -4.94 2.71 -11.09
CA ARG A 32 -4.06 2.51 -12.24
C ARG A 32 -4.45 1.29 -13.08
N MET A 33 -4.97 0.24 -12.44
CA MET A 33 -5.20 -1.07 -13.08
C MET A 33 -6.67 -1.42 -13.28
N LYS A 34 -7.62 -0.71 -12.64
CA LYS A 34 -9.05 -1.03 -12.63
C LYS A 34 -9.71 -1.16 -14.01
N ASP A 35 -9.17 -0.46 -15.02
CA ASP A 35 -9.72 -0.42 -16.37
C ASP A 35 -9.07 -1.44 -17.31
N ASN A 36 -8.14 -2.25 -16.80
CA ASN A 36 -7.40 -3.24 -17.57
C ASN A 36 -7.76 -4.66 -17.13
N VAL A 37 -7.81 -5.56 -18.10
CA VAL A 37 -7.91 -7.01 -17.91
C VAL A 37 -6.58 -7.64 -18.33
N TYR A 38 -6.10 -8.59 -17.54
CA TYR A 38 -4.82 -9.23 -17.73
C TYR A 38 -5.02 -10.74 -17.84
N THR A 39 -4.51 -11.34 -18.91
CA THR A 39 -4.57 -12.79 -19.11
C THR A 39 -3.33 -13.44 -18.53
N ILE A 40 -3.50 -14.33 -17.54
CA ILE A 40 -2.43 -15.08 -16.89
C ILE A 40 -2.79 -16.57 -16.99
N SER A 41 -1.90 -17.36 -17.60
CA SER A 41 -2.11 -18.81 -17.82
C SER A 41 -3.43 -19.17 -18.54
N GLY A 42 -3.91 -18.28 -19.43
CA GLY A 42 -5.17 -18.47 -20.16
C GLY A 42 -6.42 -18.04 -19.39
N THR A 43 -6.27 -17.59 -18.13
CA THR A 43 -7.36 -17.04 -17.32
C THR A 43 -7.32 -15.52 -17.35
N GLU A 44 -8.46 -14.88 -17.55
CA GLU A 44 -8.59 -13.43 -17.49
C GLU A 44 -8.81 -12.97 -16.05
N TYR A 45 -8.05 -11.98 -15.63
CA TYR A 45 -8.14 -11.37 -14.32
C TYR A 45 -8.30 -9.87 -14.44
N ASP A 46 -9.28 -9.33 -13.74
CA ASP A 46 -9.44 -7.89 -13.60
C ASP A 46 -8.26 -7.30 -12.83
N GLY A 47 -7.90 -6.05 -13.13
CA GLY A 47 -6.86 -5.34 -12.41
C GLY A 47 -7.08 -5.28 -10.89
N PHE A 48 -8.33 -5.36 -10.41
CA PHE A 48 -8.63 -5.50 -8.99
C PHE A 48 -7.99 -6.75 -8.36
N ILE A 49 -8.07 -7.90 -9.04
CA ILE A 49 -7.54 -9.17 -8.54
C ILE A 49 -6.02 -9.07 -8.43
N LEU A 50 -5.37 -8.47 -9.41
CA LEU A 50 -3.91 -8.30 -9.45
C LEU A 50 -3.41 -7.38 -8.35
N VAL A 51 -4.07 -6.24 -8.14
CA VAL A 51 -3.70 -5.30 -7.07
C VAL A 51 -3.90 -5.93 -5.70
N THR A 52 -4.98 -6.69 -5.51
CA THR A 52 -5.24 -7.42 -4.27
C THR A 52 -4.20 -8.50 -4.03
N ALA A 53 -3.86 -9.29 -5.05
CA ALA A 53 -2.82 -10.31 -4.95
C ALA A 53 -1.48 -9.69 -4.55
N GLY A 54 -1.06 -8.57 -5.17
CA GLY A 54 0.19 -7.89 -4.82
C GLY A 54 0.18 -7.16 -3.47
N PHE A 55 -0.99 -6.87 -2.90
CA PHE A 55 -1.12 -6.24 -1.59
C PHE A 55 -1.17 -7.25 -0.44
N VAL A 56 -1.70 -8.45 -0.69
CA VAL A 56 -1.96 -9.47 0.34
C VAL A 56 -0.88 -10.55 0.41
N LEU A 57 -0.29 -10.95 -0.72
CA LEU A 57 0.76 -12.00 -0.80
C LEU A 57 2.13 -11.48 -0.39
#